data_AF-A0A0P0MD63-F1
#
_entry.id   AF-A0A0P0MD63-F1
#
_cell.length_a   1.000
_cell.length_b   1.000
_cell.length_c   1.000
_cell.angle_alpha   90.00
_cell.angle_beta   90.00
_cell.angle_gamma   90.00
#
_symmetry.space_group_name_H-M   'P 1'
#
loop_
_entity.id
_entity.type
_entity.pdbx_description
1 polymer ?
#
loop_
_entity_poly.entity_id
_entity_poly.type
_entity_poly.pdbx_seq_one_letter_code
_entity_poly.pdbx_strand_id
1 'polypeptide(L)'
;MFHRLLIKSTVFMSAILLSACGGGGSTNVAAADPPAPPITTPLTVPGAYVASLNGKDWVGILLRTTGGSGAVTNFYSLHYNATDPDLYSGSGLITGTTSALLTRVFYYPNISGAVRTGTGTISNLGNGTIRAALSFPATGIEQGKDVTVAASQPSTYQYNLPANLSSIQGAWQGRWSYGLGFVDNFNLNISGQGEVTTSLAFQQDCLLTQSLLTPNFDGTNLFTFTLTIPNATQCSLKSQTLNGAAFVTNSPVAGKTQRLYIVGVTTDGRGISFKADR
;
A
#
# COMPACT_ATOMS: atom_id res chain seq x y z
N MET A 1 12.27 0.85 -61.97
CA MET A 1 12.33 2.15 -62.68
C MET A 1 12.29 3.24 -61.62
N PHE A 2 13.40 3.66 -61.03
CA PHE A 2 14.35 4.69 -61.51
C PHE A 2 13.67 5.97 -62.03
N HIS A 3 13.71 7.03 -61.20
CA HIS A 3 14.15 8.43 -61.43
C HIS A 3 13.63 9.26 -60.24
N ARG A 4 14.42 9.60 -59.20
CA ARG A 4 15.40 10.71 -59.10
C ARG A 4 14.98 11.98 -59.83
N LEU A 5 14.66 13.06 -59.09
CA LEU A 5 15.40 14.33 -59.21
C LEU A 5 15.16 15.27 -58.00
N LEU A 6 16.27 15.62 -57.34
CA LEU A 6 16.46 16.78 -56.47
C LEU A 6 16.76 18.02 -57.32
N ILE A 7 16.17 19.18 -57.02
CA ILE A 7 16.75 20.53 -57.29
C ILE A 7 16.18 21.48 -56.20
N LYS A 8 16.92 21.80 -55.13
CA LYS A 8 17.84 22.95 -54.94
C LYS A 8 17.21 24.35 -55.05
N SER A 9 17.15 25.00 -53.89
CA SER A 9 17.68 26.34 -53.58
C SER A 9 17.10 27.56 -54.31
N THR A 10 16.45 28.45 -53.55
CA THR A 10 16.62 29.89 -53.75
C THR A 10 16.43 30.63 -52.42
N VAL A 11 17.53 31.10 -51.86
CA VAL A 11 17.56 32.18 -50.86
C VAL A 11 17.40 33.48 -51.67
N PHE A 12 16.37 34.28 -51.37
CA PHE A 12 16.32 35.67 -51.82
C PHE A 12 16.11 36.58 -50.61
N MET A 13 17.14 37.37 -50.37
CA MET A 13 17.25 38.42 -49.39
C MET A 13 16.68 39.68 -50.03
N SER A 14 15.76 40.38 -49.36
CA SER A 14 15.46 41.77 -49.68
C SER A 14 15.01 42.47 -48.41
N ALA A 15 15.80 43.45 -48.02
CA ALA A 15 15.61 44.29 -46.86
C ALA A 15 15.37 45.73 -47.32
N ILE A 16 14.71 46.46 -46.42
CA ILE A 16 14.69 47.93 -46.25
C ILE A 16 13.65 48.67 -47.12
N LEU A 17 12.63 49.27 -46.47
CA LEU A 17 12.58 50.73 -46.25
C LEU A 17 11.46 51.14 -45.27
N LEU A 18 11.81 52.13 -44.44
CA LEU A 18 11.13 52.67 -43.27
C LEU A 18 9.90 53.53 -43.60
N SER A 19 8.98 53.71 -42.63
CA SER A 19 8.54 55.04 -42.16
C SER A 19 7.49 54.97 -41.02
N ALA A 20 7.43 56.08 -40.25
CA ALA A 20 6.59 56.42 -39.08
C ALA A 20 7.12 55.86 -37.73
N CYS A 21 7.75 56.61 -36.83
CA CYS A 21 7.50 57.95 -36.25
C CYS A 21 6.14 58.06 -35.58
N GLY A 22 6.10 57.91 -34.24
CA GLY A 22 4.97 58.30 -33.42
C GLY A 22 5.08 57.88 -31.94
N GLY A 23 5.39 58.85 -31.07
CA GLY A 23 4.75 58.97 -29.75
C GLY A 23 5.35 58.18 -28.58
N GLY A 24 6.02 58.89 -27.68
CA GLY A 24 6.41 58.39 -26.36
C GLY A 24 5.21 58.15 -25.42
N GLY A 25 5.32 57.10 -24.62
CA GLY A 25 4.41 56.76 -23.54
C GLY A 25 5.03 55.68 -22.67
N SER A 26 5.61 56.08 -21.54
CA SER A 26 6.27 55.21 -20.57
C SER A 26 5.32 54.13 -20.07
N THR A 27 5.51 52.90 -20.50
CA THR A 27 4.97 51.71 -19.82
C THR A 27 6.09 50.68 -19.74
N ASN A 28 6.52 50.41 -18.51
CA ASN A 28 7.42 49.29 -18.23
C ASN A 28 6.71 48.00 -18.65
N VAL A 29 7.02 47.49 -19.84
CA VAL A 29 6.57 46.16 -20.25
C VAL A 29 7.43 45.18 -19.48
N ALA A 30 6.93 44.73 -18.33
CA ALA A 30 7.54 43.64 -17.59
C ALA A 30 7.66 42.45 -18.54
N ALA A 31 8.88 41.92 -18.70
CA ALA A 31 9.09 40.63 -19.32
C ALA A 31 8.16 39.63 -18.62
N ALA A 32 7.32 38.92 -19.39
CA ALA A 32 6.51 37.86 -18.82
C ALA A 32 7.46 36.82 -18.21
N ASP A 33 7.31 36.56 -16.90
CA ASP A 33 8.06 35.49 -16.25
C ASP A 33 7.81 34.18 -17.01
N PRO A 34 8.85 33.34 -17.21
CA PRO A 34 8.64 32.01 -17.73
C PRO A 34 7.59 31.29 -16.87
N PRO A 35 6.65 30.54 -17.47
CA PRO A 35 5.63 29.85 -16.70
C PRO A 35 6.32 29.00 -15.64
N ALA A 36 5.91 29.19 -14.39
CA ALA A 36 6.43 28.40 -13.27
C ALA A 36 6.33 26.91 -13.66
N PRO A 37 7.37 26.10 -13.40
CA PRO A 37 7.30 24.68 -13.65
C PRO A 37 6.04 24.13 -12.96
N PRO A 38 5.28 23.23 -13.61
CA PRO A 38 4.06 22.71 -13.02
C PRO A 38 4.39 22.12 -11.65
N ILE A 39 3.81 22.70 -10.60
CA ILE A 39 3.88 22.14 -9.26
C ILE A 39 3.01 20.89 -9.29
N THR A 40 3.60 19.74 -9.62
CA THR A 40 2.96 18.46 -9.35
C THR A 40 2.95 18.30 -7.85
N THR A 41 1.81 18.58 -7.22
CA THR A 41 1.63 18.28 -5.80
C THR A 41 1.89 16.78 -5.59
N PRO A 42 2.75 16.40 -4.64
CA PRO A 42 3.07 14.99 -4.42
C PRO A 42 1.80 14.25 -4.02
N LEU A 43 1.44 13.24 -4.81
CA LEU A 43 0.23 12.43 -4.61
C LEU A 43 0.56 11.17 -3.83
N THR A 44 -0.38 10.70 -3.02
CA THR A 44 -0.26 9.41 -2.33
C THR A 44 -0.18 8.28 -3.36
N VAL A 45 0.84 7.44 -3.25
CA VAL A 45 1.05 6.28 -4.14
C VAL A 45 0.68 4.98 -3.43
N PRO A 46 0.25 3.94 -4.15
CA PRO A 46 0.10 2.62 -3.54
C PRO A 46 1.47 2.03 -3.21
N GLY A 47 1.51 1.10 -2.27
CA GLY A 47 2.75 0.45 -1.84
C GLY A 47 2.78 0.13 -0.35
N ALA A 48 3.94 -0.37 0.08
CA ALA A 48 4.24 -0.60 1.48
C ALA A 48 4.96 0.60 2.10
N TYR A 49 4.67 0.85 3.38
CA TYR A 49 5.20 1.94 4.17
C TYR A 49 5.59 1.42 5.55
N VAL A 50 6.77 1.76 6.03
CA VAL A 50 7.29 1.32 7.32
C VAL A 50 7.69 2.51 8.17
N ALA A 51 7.55 2.37 9.48
CA ALA A 51 7.95 3.38 10.46
C ALA A 51 8.31 2.73 11.79
N SER A 52 8.88 3.53 12.69
CA SER A 52 8.89 3.23 14.11
C SER A 52 7.90 4.16 14.81
N LEU A 53 6.91 3.60 15.49
CA LEU A 53 5.97 4.31 16.34
C LEU A 53 6.28 3.97 17.79
N ASN A 54 6.72 4.95 18.59
CA ASN A 54 7.14 4.74 19.99
C ASN A 54 8.17 3.61 20.17
N GLY A 55 9.12 3.49 19.24
CA GLY A 55 10.14 2.42 19.26
C GLY A 55 9.63 1.04 18.86
N LYS A 56 8.42 0.95 18.29
CA LYS A 56 7.79 -0.28 17.82
C LYS A 56 7.57 -0.26 16.32
N ASP A 57 7.64 -1.43 15.69
CA ASP A 57 7.51 -1.53 14.24
C ASP A 57 6.07 -1.23 13.82
N TRP A 58 5.93 -0.37 12.81
CA TRP A 58 4.69 -0.12 12.11
C TRP A 58 4.86 -0.46 10.63
N VAL A 59 3.89 -1.18 10.08
CA VAL A 59 3.82 -1.53 8.67
C VAL A 59 2.46 -1.10 8.13
N GLY A 60 2.42 -0.20 7.15
CA GLY A 60 1.23 0.19 6.41
C GLY A 60 1.30 -0.30 4.97
N ILE A 61 0.14 -0.62 4.39
CA ILE A 61 0.01 -1.05 2.99
C ILE A 61 -1.18 -0.32 2.37
N LEU A 62 -0.94 0.30 1.22
CA LEU A 62 -1.96 0.91 0.37
C LEU A 62 -2.11 0.07 -0.91
N LEU A 63 -3.17 -0.72 -0.99
CA LEU A 63 -3.45 -1.64 -2.08
C LEU A 63 -4.63 -1.13 -2.92
N ARG A 64 -4.42 -0.81 -4.19
CA ARG A 64 -5.54 -0.48 -5.09
C ARG A 64 -6.37 -1.72 -5.40
N THR A 65 -7.67 -1.54 -5.61
CA THR A 65 -8.60 -2.59 -6.03
C THR A 65 -9.10 -2.38 -7.47
N THR A 66 -9.45 -3.47 -8.15
CA THR A 66 -10.04 -3.46 -9.49
C THR A 66 -11.54 -3.13 -9.42
N GLY A 67 -11.88 -1.87 -9.17
CA GLY A 67 -13.27 -1.38 -9.16
C GLY A 67 -13.47 -0.25 -10.17
N GLY A 68 -14.41 -0.42 -11.12
CA GLY A 68 -14.76 0.59 -12.12
C GLY A 68 -15.26 1.91 -11.53
N SER A 69 -15.10 2.98 -12.32
CA SER A 69 -15.45 4.40 -12.10
C SER A 69 -14.80 5.15 -10.92
N GLY A 70 -14.09 4.50 -10.00
CA GLY A 70 -13.32 5.20 -8.97
C GLY A 70 -12.34 4.29 -8.24
N ALA A 71 -11.04 4.55 -8.36
CA ALA A 71 -9.97 3.74 -7.81
C ALA A 71 -10.00 3.68 -6.27
N VAL A 72 -10.73 2.72 -5.70
CA VAL A 72 -10.68 2.45 -4.26
C VAL A 72 -9.31 1.87 -3.90
N THR A 73 -8.76 2.35 -2.79
CA THR A 73 -7.53 1.84 -2.19
C THR A 73 -7.88 1.30 -0.82
N ASN A 74 -7.51 0.05 -0.56
CA ASN A 74 -7.55 -0.54 0.76
C ASN A 74 -6.30 -0.11 1.53
N PHE A 75 -6.53 0.31 2.78
CA PHE A 75 -5.49 0.56 3.76
C PHE A 75 -5.43 -0.63 4.71
N TYR A 76 -4.25 -1.17 4.91
CA TYR A 76 -3.95 -2.16 5.94
C TYR A 76 -2.79 -1.67 6.78
N SER A 77 -2.79 -1.97 8.07
CA SER A 77 -1.62 -1.74 8.90
C SER A 77 -1.46 -2.78 10.00
N LEU A 78 -0.20 -3.02 10.37
CA LEU A 78 0.24 -3.87 11.47
C LEU A 78 1.12 -3.03 12.40
N HIS A 79 0.73 -2.92 13.68
CA HIS A 79 1.51 -2.27 14.71
C HIS A 79 2.00 -3.28 15.74
N TYR A 80 3.31 -3.54 15.74
CA TYR A 80 3.95 -4.52 16.62
C TYR A 80 4.25 -3.91 18.00
N ASN A 81 3.19 -3.54 18.73
CA ASN A 81 3.32 -3.04 20.11
C ASN A 81 3.92 -4.11 21.06
N ALA A 82 3.70 -5.38 20.71
CA ALA A 82 4.35 -6.57 21.25
C ALA A 82 4.85 -7.45 20.09
N THR A 83 5.13 -8.73 20.35
CA THR A 83 5.55 -9.70 19.32
C THR A 83 4.49 -9.85 18.22
N ASP A 84 3.21 -9.82 18.60
CA ASP A 84 2.07 -9.90 17.69
C ASP A 84 1.52 -8.50 17.37
N PRO A 85 1.10 -8.22 16.12
CA PRO A 85 0.66 -6.90 15.74
C PRO A 85 -0.82 -6.67 16.05
N ASP A 86 -1.15 -5.46 16.49
CA ASP A 86 -2.49 -4.93 16.30
C ASP A 86 -2.73 -4.69 14.80
N LEU A 87 -3.92 -5.02 14.31
CA LEU A 87 -4.29 -4.85 12.91
C LEU A 87 -5.22 -3.65 12.74
N TYR A 88 -4.97 -2.83 11.73
CA TYR A 88 -5.86 -1.77 11.28
C TYR A 88 -6.24 -1.99 9.83
N SER A 89 -7.49 -1.70 9.47
CA SER A 89 -7.92 -1.76 8.08
C SER A 89 -8.94 -0.68 7.73
N GLY A 90 -9.01 -0.32 6.46
CA GLY A 90 -9.97 0.67 5.95
C GLY A 90 -9.93 0.72 4.43
N SER A 91 -10.78 1.56 3.85
CA SER A 91 -10.77 1.78 2.40
C SER A 91 -11.26 3.18 2.06
N GLY A 92 -10.82 3.70 0.92
CA GLY A 92 -11.23 5.01 0.43
C GLY A 92 -10.53 5.39 -0.87
N LEU A 93 -10.77 6.62 -1.33
CA LEU A 93 -10.09 7.20 -2.49
C LEU A 93 -8.74 7.78 -2.06
N ILE A 94 -7.79 6.90 -1.74
CA ILE A 94 -6.49 7.28 -1.16
C ILE A 94 -5.48 7.63 -2.26
N THR A 95 -5.26 6.69 -3.18
CA THR A 95 -4.23 6.84 -4.22
C THR A 95 -4.57 8.00 -5.16
N GLY A 96 -3.56 8.78 -5.54
CA GLY A 96 -3.74 9.91 -6.45
C GLY A 96 -4.30 11.17 -5.77
N THR A 97 -4.39 11.20 -4.44
CA THR A 97 -4.81 12.37 -3.66
C THR A 97 -3.71 12.82 -2.69
N THR A 98 -3.76 14.08 -2.27
CA THR A 98 -2.87 14.60 -1.21
C THR A 98 -3.36 14.22 0.19
N SER A 99 -4.67 14.03 0.36
CA SER A 99 -5.30 13.59 1.59
C SER A 99 -6.63 12.91 1.29
N ALA A 100 -6.90 11.82 1.99
CA ALA A 100 -8.12 11.04 1.85
C ALA A 100 -8.72 10.73 3.23
N LEU A 101 -10.01 10.96 3.36
CA LEU A 101 -10.79 10.56 4.52
C LEU A 101 -11.19 9.09 4.40
N LEU A 102 -10.94 8.33 5.46
CA LEU A 102 -11.47 6.99 5.68
C LEU A 102 -12.67 7.13 6.62
N THR A 103 -13.86 7.09 6.06
CA THR A 103 -15.12 7.21 6.82
C THR A 103 -15.35 6.02 7.74
N ARG A 104 -14.69 4.90 7.48
CA ARG A 104 -14.70 3.71 8.33
C ARG A 104 -13.34 3.03 8.31
N VAL A 105 -12.76 2.89 9.50
CA VAL A 105 -11.59 2.05 9.75
C VAL A 105 -11.89 1.06 10.87
N PHE A 106 -11.26 -0.09 10.82
CA PHE A 106 -11.31 -1.12 11.85
C PHE A 106 -9.99 -1.18 12.59
N TYR A 107 -10.07 -1.43 13.89
CA TYR A 107 -8.96 -1.79 14.76
C TYR A 107 -9.26 -3.15 15.36
N TYR A 108 -8.38 -4.10 15.10
CA TYR A 108 -8.45 -5.47 15.60
C TYR A 108 -7.22 -5.73 16.47
N PRO A 109 -7.35 -5.62 17.80
CA PRO A 109 -6.24 -5.79 18.73
C PRO A 109 -5.76 -7.24 18.79
N ASN A 110 -4.47 -7.41 19.08
CA ASN A 110 -3.82 -8.73 19.13
C ASN A 110 -4.21 -9.63 20.32
N ILE A 111 -4.98 -9.13 21.30
CA ILE A 111 -5.27 -9.82 22.58
C ILE A 111 -6.75 -9.97 22.95
N SER A 112 -7.66 -9.14 22.44
CA SER A 112 -9.08 -9.20 22.84
C SER A 112 -10.00 -9.78 21.77
N GLY A 113 -9.56 -9.80 20.51
CA GLY A 113 -10.39 -10.18 19.38
C GLY A 113 -11.65 -9.34 19.18
N ALA A 114 -11.81 -8.22 19.89
CA ALA A 114 -12.93 -7.31 19.74
C ALA A 114 -12.60 -6.24 18.71
N VAL A 115 -13.28 -6.25 17.57
CA VAL A 115 -13.09 -5.22 16.54
C VAL A 115 -13.73 -3.91 17.00
N ARG A 116 -12.97 -2.82 16.88
CA ARG A 116 -13.48 -1.46 17.06
C ARG A 116 -13.56 -0.77 15.71
N THR A 117 -14.57 0.09 15.57
CA THR A 117 -14.74 0.94 14.39
C THR A 117 -14.36 2.37 14.71
N GLY A 118 -13.76 3.06 13.75
CA GLY A 118 -13.34 4.45 13.87
C GLY A 118 -13.34 5.15 12.51
N THR A 119 -12.68 6.30 12.47
CA THR A 119 -12.42 7.06 11.25
C THR A 119 -10.92 7.31 11.10
N GLY A 120 -10.48 7.75 9.93
CA GLY A 120 -9.07 8.10 9.75
C GLY A 120 -8.82 8.98 8.55
N THR A 121 -7.58 9.43 8.43
CA THR A 121 -7.08 10.14 7.26
C THR A 121 -5.74 9.56 6.84
N ILE A 122 -5.55 9.43 5.52
CA ILE A 122 -4.26 9.13 4.91
C ILE A 122 -3.85 10.36 4.13
N SER A 123 -2.68 10.93 4.43
CA SER A 123 -2.18 12.13 3.75
C SER A 123 -0.75 11.97 3.27
N ASN A 124 -0.39 12.62 2.17
CA ASN A 124 0.96 12.68 1.66
C ASN A 124 1.76 13.77 2.41
N LEU A 125 2.95 13.44 2.91
CA LEU A 125 3.85 14.37 3.59
C LEU A 125 5.04 14.84 2.74
N GLY A 126 5.06 14.48 1.46
CA GLY A 126 6.18 14.62 0.55
C GLY A 126 7.20 13.48 0.69
N ASN A 127 8.14 13.43 -0.25
CA ASN A 127 9.31 12.52 -0.21
C ASN A 127 8.97 11.05 0.05
N GLY A 128 7.88 10.54 -0.54
CA GLY A 128 7.47 9.14 -0.39
C GLY A 128 6.98 8.78 1.03
N THR A 129 6.65 9.78 1.86
CA THR A 129 6.10 9.59 3.20
C THR A 129 4.59 9.83 3.19
N ILE A 130 3.86 8.94 3.84
CA ILE A 130 2.44 9.12 4.16
C ILE A 130 2.26 9.31 5.66
N ARG A 131 1.19 9.97 6.04
CA ARG A 131 0.68 9.99 7.42
C ARG A 131 -0.62 9.22 7.47
N ALA A 132 -0.69 8.23 8.35
CA ALA A 132 -1.95 7.66 8.78
C ALA A 132 -2.32 8.29 10.14
N ALA A 133 -3.50 8.91 10.22
CA ALA A 133 -4.08 9.41 11.46
C ALA A 133 -5.45 8.75 11.65
N LEU A 134 -5.55 7.86 12.63
CA LEU A 134 -6.72 7.03 12.90
C LEU A 134 -7.29 7.41 14.27
N SER A 135 -8.62 7.42 14.38
CA SER A 135 -9.31 7.75 15.62
C SER A 135 -10.44 6.77 15.88
N PHE A 136 -10.41 6.17 17.07
CA PHE A 136 -11.38 5.20 17.56
C PHE A 136 -12.03 5.75 18.82
N PRO A 137 -13.34 6.05 18.82
CA PRO A 137 -14.02 6.61 19.97
C PRO A 137 -14.03 5.62 21.14
N ALA A 138 -14.17 6.15 22.36
CA ALA A 138 -14.36 5.32 23.54
C ALA A 138 -15.66 4.52 23.42
N THR A 139 -15.63 3.28 23.89
CA THR A 139 -16.82 2.47 24.15
C THR A 139 -17.04 2.45 25.66
N GLY A 140 -18.22 2.05 26.15
CA GLY A 140 -18.52 2.07 27.59
C GLY A 140 -17.50 1.32 28.49
N ILE A 141 -16.67 0.45 27.90
CA ILE A 141 -15.63 -0.33 28.59
C ILE A 141 -14.21 -0.07 28.06
N GLU A 142 -14.02 0.52 26.88
CA GLU A 142 -12.69 0.78 26.29
C GLU A 142 -12.47 2.27 26.07
N GLN A 143 -11.30 2.78 26.48
CA GLN A 143 -10.93 4.17 26.23
C GLN A 143 -10.79 4.47 24.74
N GLY A 144 -10.96 5.74 24.39
CA GLY A 144 -10.67 6.25 23.05
C GLY A 144 -9.21 5.96 22.67
N LYS A 145 -8.97 5.75 21.37
CA LYS A 145 -7.64 5.45 20.84
C LYS A 145 -7.40 6.27 19.59
N ASP A 146 -6.37 7.09 19.62
CA ASP A 146 -5.85 7.80 18.46
C ASP A 146 -4.47 7.26 18.09
N VAL A 147 -4.23 7.10 16.80
CA VAL A 147 -2.94 6.62 16.26
C VAL A 147 -2.54 7.56 15.15
N THR A 148 -1.39 8.21 15.28
CA THR A 148 -0.80 9.03 14.21
C THR A 148 0.62 8.55 13.93
N VAL A 149 0.89 8.23 12.68
CA VAL A 149 2.19 7.70 12.24
C VAL A 149 2.56 8.24 10.87
N ALA A 150 3.79 8.73 10.74
CA ALA A 150 4.40 9.05 9.47
C ALA A 150 5.27 7.86 9.04
N ALA A 151 4.97 7.29 7.88
CA ALA A 151 5.63 6.10 7.36
C ALA A 151 6.14 6.32 5.95
N SER A 152 7.33 5.81 5.68
CA SER A 152 8.03 5.96 4.40
C SER A 152 8.15 4.61 3.73
N GLN A 153 8.34 4.59 2.41
CA GLN A 153 8.62 3.33 1.72
C GLN A 153 9.90 2.69 2.28
N PRO A 154 9.96 1.36 2.45
CA PRO A 154 11.20 0.68 2.83
C PRO A 154 12.32 1.03 1.83
N SER A 155 13.55 1.24 2.31
CA SER A 155 14.66 1.77 1.49
C SER A 155 14.99 0.93 0.24
N THR A 156 14.71 -0.37 0.26
CA THR A 156 14.94 -1.28 -0.87
C THR A 156 13.68 -1.61 -1.66
N TYR A 157 12.53 -1.08 -1.26
CA TYR A 157 11.24 -1.36 -1.87
C TYR A 157 10.97 -0.40 -3.03
N GLN A 158 10.95 -0.94 -4.24
CA GLN A 158 10.60 -0.21 -5.46
C GLN A 158 9.11 -0.40 -5.72
N TYR A 159 8.28 0.58 -5.36
CA TYR A 159 6.83 0.46 -5.46
C TYR A 159 6.31 0.37 -6.90
N ASN A 160 7.08 0.91 -7.85
CA ASN A 160 6.73 1.04 -9.27
C ASN A 160 7.16 -0.17 -10.13
N LEU A 161 7.61 -1.25 -9.49
CA LEU A 161 7.90 -2.51 -10.17
C LEU A 161 6.82 -3.54 -9.80
N PRO A 162 6.28 -4.30 -10.75
CA PRO A 162 5.31 -5.35 -10.44
C PRO A 162 5.90 -6.39 -9.50
N ALA A 163 5.10 -6.84 -8.54
CA ALA A 163 5.48 -7.93 -7.66
C ALA A 163 5.74 -9.23 -8.46
N ASN A 164 6.75 -10.00 -8.07
CA ASN A 164 7.12 -11.23 -8.76
C ASN A 164 6.92 -12.45 -7.86
N LEU A 165 6.10 -13.42 -8.28
CA LEU A 165 5.84 -14.66 -7.53
C LEU A 165 7.13 -15.43 -7.21
N SER A 166 8.15 -15.40 -8.07
CA SER A 166 9.43 -16.06 -7.79
C SER A 166 10.15 -15.49 -6.56
N SER A 167 9.84 -14.25 -6.16
CA SER A 167 10.40 -13.62 -4.96
C SER A 167 9.79 -14.14 -3.65
N ILE A 168 8.61 -14.75 -3.72
CA ILE A 168 7.86 -15.30 -2.57
C ILE A 168 7.66 -16.81 -2.64
N GLN A 169 7.86 -17.45 -3.79
CA GLN A 169 7.70 -18.90 -3.94
C GLN A 169 8.57 -19.68 -2.95
N GLY A 170 8.05 -20.81 -2.46
CA GLY A 170 8.74 -21.76 -1.61
C GLY A 170 8.25 -21.73 -0.16
N ALA A 171 9.04 -22.38 0.71
CA ALA A 171 8.72 -22.52 2.13
C ALA A 171 9.08 -21.26 2.92
N TRP A 172 8.17 -20.89 3.82
CA TRP A 172 8.31 -19.83 4.81
C TRP A 172 7.94 -20.38 6.18
N GLN A 173 8.75 -20.03 7.17
CA GLN A 173 8.46 -20.28 8.57
C GLN A 173 8.46 -18.96 9.29
N GLY A 174 7.40 -18.68 10.04
CA GLY A 174 7.27 -17.43 10.76
C GLY A 174 6.17 -17.47 11.78
N ARG A 175 5.60 -16.31 12.06
CA ARG A 175 4.57 -16.13 13.08
C ARG A 175 3.24 -15.79 12.44
N TRP A 176 2.21 -16.56 12.75
CA TRP A 176 0.84 -16.38 12.28
C TRP A 176 -0.02 -15.84 13.42
N SER A 177 -0.51 -14.61 13.32
CA SER A 177 -1.30 -13.95 14.38
C SER A 177 -2.74 -13.72 13.91
N TYR A 178 -3.72 -13.90 14.79
CA TYR A 178 -5.16 -13.89 14.46
C TYR A 178 -6.02 -13.18 15.51
N GLY A 179 -5.46 -12.19 16.22
CA GLY A 179 -6.16 -11.30 17.17
C GLY A 179 -6.61 -11.91 18.51
N LEU A 180 -6.83 -13.22 18.53
CA LEU A 180 -7.10 -14.01 19.75
C LEU A 180 -5.90 -14.84 20.19
N GLY A 181 -4.79 -14.75 19.45
CA GLY A 181 -3.59 -15.53 19.69
C GLY A 181 -2.70 -15.59 18.47
N PHE A 182 -1.76 -16.53 18.52
CA PHE A 182 -0.76 -16.74 17.48
C PHE A 182 -0.35 -18.21 17.41
N VAL A 183 0.22 -18.59 16.27
CA VAL A 183 1.01 -19.82 16.11
C VAL A 183 2.43 -19.42 15.75
N ASP A 184 3.38 -19.87 16.57
CA ASP A 184 4.80 -19.66 16.32
C ASP A 184 5.36 -20.77 15.41
N ASN A 185 6.43 -20.47 14.68
CA ASN A 185 7.01 -21.40 13.70
C ASN A 185 5.98 -21.95 12.70
N PHE A 186 4.99 -21.14 12.36
CA PHE A 186 3.94 -21.49 11.41
C PHE A 186 4.53 -21.65 10.02
N ASN A 187 4.39 -22.85 9.47
CA ASN A 187 4.94 -23.22 8.18
C ASN A 187 3.91 -22.99 7.07
N LEU A 188 4.32 -22.23 6.07
CA LEU A 188 3.55 -21.88 4.90
C LEU A 188 4.40 -22.18 3.66
N ASN A 189 3.79 -22.77 2.63
CA ASN A 189 4.43 -22.97 1.33
C ASN A 189 3.64 -22.23 0.24
N ILE A 190 4.37 -21.44 -0.57
CA ILE A 190 3.82 -20.66 -1.69
C ILE A 190 4.23 -21.34 -2.99
N SER A 191 3.26 -21.74 -3.81
CA SER A 191 3.52 -22.35 -5.12
C SER A 191 4.04 -21.31 -6.14
N GLY A 192 4.55 -21.76 -7.29
CA GLY A 192 4.94 -20.85 -8.38
C GLY A 192 3.76 -20.07 -8.97
N GLN A 193 2.53 -20.53 -8.71
CA GLN A 193 1.27 -19.90 -9.10
C GLN A 193 0.70 -19.02 -7.97
N GLY A 194 1.39 -18.93 -6.82
CA GLY A 194 0.98 -18.13 -5.68
C GLY A 194 -0.01 -18.81 -4.74
N GLU A 195 -0.33 -20.09 -4.94
CA GLU A 195 -1.18 -20.83 -4.01
C GLU A 195 -0.47 -21.00 -2.67
N VAL A 196 -1.19 -20.71 -1.59
CA VAL A 196 -0.68 -20.75 -0.23
C VAL A 196 -1.21 -21.99 0.47
N THR A 197 -0.31 -22.82 0.97
CA THR A 197 -0.64 -24.06 1.68
C THR A 197 0.03 -24.08 3.05
N THR A 198 -0.62 -24.70 4.02
CA THR A 198 -0.12 -24.84 5.40
C THR A 198 -0.29 -26.28 5.85
N SER A 199 0.63 -26.76 6.70
CA SER A 199 0.51 -28.08 7.33
C SER A 199 -0.12 -28.03 8.73
N LEU A 200 -0.36 -26.83 9.23
CA LEU A 200 -0.88 -26.57 10.57
C LEU A 200 -2.22 -25.84 10.49
N ALA A 201 -3.14 -26.24 11.37
CA ALA A 201 -4.28 -25.43 11.73
C ALA A 201 -3.86 -24.34 12.73
N PHE A 202 -4.59 -23.23 12.76
CA PHE A 202 -4.50 -22.24 13.84
C PHE A 202 -5.82 -22.23 14.63
N GLN A 203 -5.81 -21.70 15.85
CA GLN A 203 -7.00 -21.70 16.72
C GLN A 203 -7.72 -23.07 16.74
N GLN A 204 -6.95 -24.14 16.98
CA GLN A 204 -7.36 -25.56 16.98
C GLN A 204 -7.74 -26.13 15.61
N ASP A 205 -8.78 -25.60 14.95
CA ASP A 205 -9.35 -26.17 13.72
C ASP A 205 -9.50 -25.18 12.55
N CYS A 206 -8.96 -23.96 12.65
CA CYS A 206 -8.91 -23.05 11.50
C CYS A 206 -7.89 -23.54 10.48
N LEU A 207 -8.37 -23.96 9.31
CA LEU A 207 -7.56 -24.31 8.16
C LEU A 207 -7.66 -23.21 7.09
N LEU A 208 -6.58 -23.05 6.34
CA LEU A 208 -6.59 -22.19 5.17
C LEU A 208 -7.08 -23.00 3.97
N THR A 209 -8.15 -22.57 3.32
CA THR A 209 -8.62 -23.15 2.05
C THR A 209 -8.66 -22.08 0.98
N GLN A 210 -8.33 -22.45 -0.26
CA GLN A 210 -8.35 -21.53 -1.41
C GLN A 210 -7.54 -20.24 -1.16
N SER A 211 -6.35 -20.39 -0.58
CA SER A 211 -5.47 -19.29 -0.25
C SER A 211 -4.56 -18.97 -1.43
N LEU A 212 -4.52 -17.70 -1.85
CA LEU A 212 -3.83 -17.27 -3.08
C LEU A 212 -3.17 -15.90 -2.91
N LEU A 213 -1.96 -15.78 -3.44
CA LEU A 213 -1.23 -14.53 -3.63
C LEU A 213 -1.10 -14.25 -5.13
N THR A 214 -1.54 -13.08 -5.58
CA THR A 214 -1.46 -12.67 -6.99
C THR A 214 -0.81 -11.29 -7.08
N PRO A 215 0.16 -11.05 -7.99
CA PRO A 215 0.67 -9.70 -8.23
C PRO A 215 -0.49 -8.72 -8.48
N ASN A 216 -0.46 -7.55 -7.83
CA ASN A 216 -1.57 -6.61 -7.97
C ASN A 216 -1.67 -6.11 -9.42
N PHE A 217 -2.90 -5.89 -9.89
CA PHE A 217 -3.20 -5.52 -11.28
C PHE A 217 -2.54 -4.23 -11.75
N ASP A 218 -2.15 -3.39 -10.79
CA ASP A 218 -1.85 -1.99 -10.99
C ASP A 218 -0.35 -1.71 -11.15
N GLY A 219 0.43 -2.80 -11.29
CA GLY A 219 1.87 -2.78 -11.52
C GLY A 219 2.70 -2.47 -10.29
N THR A 220 2.08 -2.41 -9.10
CA THR A 220 2.82 -2.16 -7.86
C THR A 220 3.50 -3.40 -7.32
N ASN A 221 4.50 -3.21 -6.47
CA ASN A 221 5.23 -4.30 -5.81
C ASN A 221 4.46 -4.91 -4.62
N LEU A 222 3.16 -5.07 -4.81
CA LEU A 222 2.25 -5.68 -3.85
C LEU A 222 1.62 -6.92 -4.47
N PHE A 223 1.32 -7.88 -3.62
CA PHE A 223 0.42 -8.99 -3.95
C PHE A 223 -0.95 -8.70 -3.33
N THR A 224 -2.01 -9.01 -4.05
CA THR A 224 -3.33 -9.24 -3.46
C THR A 224 -3.32 -10.60 -2.77
N PHE A 225 -3.84 -10.66 -1.56
CA PHE A 225 -4.03 -11.90 -0.80
C PHE A 225 -5.51 -12.20 -0.65
N THR A 226 -5.91 -13.43 -0.97
CA THR A 226 -7.26 -13.94 -0.72
C THR A 226 -7.18 -15.26 0.01
N LEU A 227 -8.06 -15.46 0.98
CA LEU A 227 -8.10 -16.67 1.79
C LEU A 227 -9.55 -16.98 2.16
N THR A 228 -9.96 -18.23 2.00
CA THR A 228 -11.21 -18.73 2.57
C THR A 228 -10.91 -19.57 3.80
N ILE A 229 -11.66 -19.33 4.86
CA ILE A 229 -11.68 -20.22 6.02
C ILE A 229 -12.97 -21.05 5.91
N PRO A 230 -12.87 -22.39 5.84
CA PRO A 230 -14.04 -23.24 5.77
C PRO A 230 -14.86 -23.13 7.06
N ASN A 231 -16.04 -23.75 7.06
CA ASN A 231 -16.77 -23.90 8.32
C ASN A 231 -15.95 -24.77 9.28
N ALA A 232 -15.83 -24.33 10.53
CA ALA A 232 -15.05 -24.97 11.58
C ALA A 232 -15.73 -24.71 12.94
N THR A 233 -15.47 -25.52 13.95
CA THR A 233 -16.22 -25.43 15.21
C THR A 233 -15.65 -24.33 16.09
N GLN A 234 -14.33 -24.35 16.27
CA GLN A 234 -13.62 -23.49 17.24
C GLN A 234 -12.92 -22.29 16.59
N CYS A 235 -12.95 -22.21 15.27
CA CYS A 235 -12.41 -21.09 14.52
C CYS A 235 -13.28 -19.82 14.62
N SER A 236 -12.69 -18.73 15.10
CA SER A 236 -13.37 -17.42 15.16
C SER A 236 -13.67 -16.86 13.76
N LEU A 237 -12.83 -17.19 12.79
CA LEU A 237 -12.93 -16.75 11.40
C LEU A 237 -13.67 -17.76 10.50
N LYS A 238 -14.40 -18.73 11.09
CA LYS A 238 -15.13 -19.75 10.31
C LYS A 238 -16.08 -19.14 9.28
N SER A 239 -16.13 -19.77 8.11
CA SER A 239 -16.99 -19.36 6.99
C SER A 239 -16.77 -17.91 6.54
N GLN A 240 -15.53 -17.43 6.63
CA GLN A 240 -15.16 -16.09 6.18
C GLN A 240 -14.21 -16.15 4.99
N THR A 241 -14.31 -15.14 4.14
CA THR A 241 -13.27 -14.83 3.15
C THR A 241 -12.51 -13.60 3.63
N LEU A 242 -11.19 -13.74 3.70
CA LEU A 242 -10.27 -12.68 4.03
C LEU A 242 -9.65 -12.15 2.74
N ASN A 243 -9.63 -10.83 2.61
CA ASN A 243 -8.97 -10.13 1.52
C ASN A 243 -7.89 -9.24 2.12
N GLY A 244 -6.76 -9.13 1.44
CA GLY A 244 -5.69 -8.28 1.92
C GLY A 244 -4.53 -8.18 0.96
N ALA A 245 -3.34 -8.01 1.54
CA ALA A 245 -2.14 -7.71 0.80
C ALA A 245 -0.94 -8.48 1.33
N ALA A 246 0.06 -8.65 0.49
CA ALA A 246 1.37 -9.07 0.91
C ALA A 246 2.47 -8.32 0.18
N PHE A 247 3.65 -8.26 0.78
CA PHE A 247 4.85 -7.71 0.16
C PHE A 247 6.10 -8.29 0.82
N VAL A 248 7.22 -8.18 0.11
CA VAL A 248 8.54 -8.60 0.61
C VAL A 248 9.45 -7.40 0.76
N THR A 249 10.26 -7.41 1.80
CA THR A 249 11.39 -6.50 1.98
C THR A 249 12.67 -7.29 2.26
N ASN A 250 13.79 -6.58 2.36
CA ASN A 250 14.98 -7.17 2.95
C ASN A 250 14.71 -7.52 4.41
N SER A 251 15.23 -8.66 4.85
CA SER A 251 15.18 -9.02 6.27
C SER A 251 16.22 -8.23 7.06
N PRO A 252 15.86 -7.65 8.22
CA PRO A 252 16.83 -7.11 9.17
C PRO A 252 17.47 -8.20 10.06
N VAL A 253 17.06 -9.46 9.93
CA VAL A 253 17.54 -10.57 10.77
C VAL A 253 18.85 -11.12 10.22
N ALA A 254 19.85 -11.28 11.08
CA ALA A 254 21.14 -11.83 10.70
C ALA A 254 21.00 -13.23 10.07
N GLY A 255 21.66 -13.44 8.92
CA GLY A 255 21.60 -14.70 8.16
C GLY A 255 20.32 -14.89 7.35
N LYS A 256 19.42 -13.91 7.33
CA LYS A 256 18.20 -13.89 6.53
C LYS A 256 18.31 -12.79 5.48
N THR A 257 17.63 -12.99 4.36
CA THR A 257 17.71 -12.09 3.19
C THR A 257 16.37 -11.41 2.93
N GLN A 258 15.27 -12.11 3.16
CA GLN A 258 13.94 -11.62 2.81
C GLN A 258 13.01 -11.70 4.02
N ARG A 259 12.14 -10.69 4.14
CA ARG A 259 11.02 -10.68 5.05
C ARG A 259 9.72 -10.62 4.28
N LEU A 260 8.81 -11.54 4.54
CA LEU A 260 7.46 -11.55 4.00
C LEU A 260 6.48 -11.05 5.05
N TYR A 261 5.62 -10.12 4.63
CA TYR A 261 4.43 -9.71 5.37
C TYR A 261 3.19 -10.13 4.58
N ILE A 262 2.24 -10.79 5.23
CA ILE A 262 0.89 -11.04 4.71
C ILE A 262 -0.10 -10.47 5.72
N VAL A 263 -1.14 -9.82 5.23
CA VAL A 263 -2.31 -9.41 6.01
C VAL A 263 -3.57 -9.79 5.25
N GLY A 264 -4.58 -10.27 5.97
CA GLY A 264 -5.89 -10.56 5.42
C GLY A 264 -6.96 -10.14 6.40
N VAL A 265 -8.03 -9.52 5.92
CA VAL A 265 -9.15 -9.08 6.78
C VAL A 265 -10.49 -9.51 6.21
N THR A 266 -11.42 -9.80 7.10
CA THR A 266 -12.84 -9.98 6.82
C THR A 266 -13.52 -8.62 6.65
N THR A 267 -14.73 -8.61 6.12
CA THR A 267 -15.53 -7.39 5.95
C THR A 267 -15.96 -6.75 7.28
N ASP A 268 -15.94 -7.52 8.37
CA ASP A 268 -16.22 -7.06 9.73
C ASP A 268 -14.96 -6.58 10.49
N GLY A 269 -13.79 -6.56 9.84
CA GLY A 269 -12.56 -5.99 10.37
C GLY A 269 -11.68 -6.92 11.19
N ARG A 270 -12.10 -8.18 11.42
CA ARG A 270 -11.22 -9.22 11.97
C ARG A 270 -10.19 -9.62 10.93
N GLY A 271 -9.09 -10.23 11.34
CA GLY A 271 -8.07 -10.60 10.37
C GLY A 271 -6.95 -11.47 10.90
N ILE A 272 -6.05 -11.77 9.98
CA ILE A 272 -4.81 -12.49 10.23
C ILE A 272 -3.63 -11.64 9.77
N SER A 273 -2.46 -11.95 10.32
CA SER A 273 -1.20 -11.48 9.77
C SER A 273 -0.14 -12.58 9.85
N PHE A 274 0.80 -12.53 8.93
CA PHE A 274 1.97 -13.40 8.91
C PHE A 274 3.23 -12.56 8.73
N LYS A 275 4.23 -12.83 9.55
CA LYS A 275 5.59 -12.28 9.39
C LYS A 275 6.60 -13.42 9.40
N ALA A 276 7.42 -13.50 8.38
CA ALA A 276 8.47 -14.52 8.27
C ALA A 276 9.75 -13.98 7.67
N ASP A 277 10.88 -14.53 8.09
CA ASP A 277 12.22 -14.19 7.62
C ASP A 277 12.91 -15.44 7.05
N ARG A 278 13.42 -15.36 5.82
CA ARG A 278 14.18 -16.44 5.17
C ARG A 278 15.54 -16.00 4.64
#